data_AF-A0A9E1UZQ6-F1
#
_entry.id   AF-A0A9E1UZQ6-F1
#
_cell.length_a   1.000
_cell.length_b   1.000
_cell.length_c   1.000
_cell.angle_alpha   90.00
_cell.angle_beta   90.00
_cell.angle_gamma   90.00
#
_symmetry.space_group_name_H-M   'P 1'
#
loop_
_entity.id
_entity.type
_entity.pdbx_description
1 polymer ?
#
loop_
_entity_poly.entity_id
_entity_poly.type
_entity_poly.pdbx_seq_one_letter_code
_entity_poly.pdbx_strand_id
1 'polypeptide(L)'
;MAFTVYILSVLVLFFVSGAFPAAQDAQTIVFRSPVFIALMGALCGACVVCVAQRDRLWKRPGFVLCHLAVVLIGTGAFAGFRYGKKTTFRAPVTEEHSVSELPKPDGTHIDLDFGISITAARADYYPPKSYAMYAPPEYDLVCEIEIKPDGTLDLKPELQPEADALHDEDGNWAEQVVLTDGNLLQLMQPTVKYYEGTLKFVHDDAPSDTHTIAVNHPVSYRGWRFYLMDYSTEPYLNVSLAARRDPGRVWVIIGIWMLIVGTAWLCWRPRGQTA
;
A
#
# COMPACT_ATOMS: atom_id res chain seq x y z
N MET A 1 -12.02 33.59 19.75
CA MET A 1 -11.49 33.56 18.37
C MET A 1 -9.97 33.46 18.33
N ALA A 2 -9.22 34.36 18.98
CA ALA A 2 -7.74 34.32 18.97
C ALA A 2 -7.16 32.96 19.41
N PHE A 3 -7.65 32.37 20.51
CA PHE A 3 -7.22 31.07 21.02
C PHE A 3 -7.30 29.93 19.98
N THR A 4 -8.43 29.80 19.28
CA THR A 4 -8.63 28.77 18.25
C THR A 4 -7.71 28.97 17.05
N VAL A 5 -7.47 30.22 16.66
CA VAL A 5 -6.52 30.57 15.58
C VAL A 5 -5.11 30.14 15.98
N TYR A 6 -4.69 30.38 17.23
CA TYR A 6 -3.38 29.91 17.71
C TYR A 6 -3.26 28.39 17.65
N ILE A 7 -4.28 27.64 18.12
CA ILE A 7 -4.28 26.17 18.04
C ILE A 7 -4.14 25.70 16.60
N LEU A 8 -4.94 26.26 15.68
CA LEU A 8 -4.90 25.90 14.27
C LEU A 8 -3.55 26.21 13.64
N SER A 9 -2.98 27.39 13.90
CA SER A 9 -1.65 27.77 13.41
C SER A 9 -0.57 26.80 13.89
N VAL A 10 -0.59 26.43 15.18
CA VAL A 10 0.36 25.46 15.73
C VAL A 10 0.16 24.08 15.10
N LEU A 11 -1.08 23.60 14.98
CA LEU A 11 -1.38 22.32 14.32
C LEU A 11 -0.91 22.29 12.87
N VAL A 12 -1.09 23.39 12.12
CA VAL A 12 -0.57 23.51 10.74
C VAL A 12 0.95 23.36 10.73
N LEU A 13 1.68 23.96 11.68
CA LEU A 13 3.13 23.78 11.78
C LEU A 13 3.51 22.32 12.07
N PHE A 14 2.75 21.59 12.88
CA PHE A 14 2.94 20.15 13.09
C PHE A 14 2.67 19.33 11.81
N PHE A 15 1.64 19.67 11.04
CA PHE A 15 1.36 19.00 9.77
C PHE A 15 2.46 19.27 8.73
N VAL A 16 2.91 20.52 8.65
CA VAL A 16 4.01 20.93 7.76
C VAL A 16 5.30 20.22 8.16
N SER A 17 5.64 20.17 9.46
CA SER A 17 6.84 19.48 9.92
C SER A 17 6.80 17.97 9.65
N GLY A 18 5.64 17.33 9.82
CA GLY A 18 5.45 15.91 9.50
C GLY A 18 5.41 15.60 8.00
N ALA A 19 5.21 16.61 7.15
CA ALA A 19 5.20 16.45 5.69
C ALA A 19 6.59 16.54 5.05
N PHE A 20 7.60 17.08 5.76
CA PHE A 20 8.95 17.16 5.22
C PHE A 20 9.59 15.75 5.09
N PRO A 21 10.34 15.48 4.01
CA PRO A 21 11.06 14.22 3.86
C PRO A 21 12.06 14.06 5.00
N ALA A 22 11.90 13.01 5.79
CA ALA A 22 12.84 12.63 6.84
C ALA A 22 13.24 11.16 6.63
N ALA A 23 14.29 10.71 7.30
CA ALA A 23 14.70 9.30 7.29
C ALA A 23 13.50 8.38 7.60
N GLN A 24 13.54 7.14 7.09
CA GLN A 24 12.44 6.18 7.22
C GLN A 24 11.92 6.12 8.67
N ASP A 25 10.59 6.17 8.82
CA ASP A 25 9.82 6.24 10.06
C ASP A 25 9.86 7.54 10.89
N ALA A 26 10.78 8.48 10.64
CA ALA A 26 10.88 9.72 11.42
C ALA A 26 9.66 10.66 11.28
N GLN A 27 8.98 10.62 10.13
CA GLN A 27 7.76 11.42 9.89
C GLN A 27 6.61 11.07 10.84
N THR A 28 6.54 9.81 11.29
CA THR A 28 5.44 9.35 12.16
C THR A 28 5.60 9.78 13.61
N ILE A 29 6.82 10.17 14.02
CA ILE A 29 7.15 10.56 15.40
C ILE A 29 6.38 11.82 15.80
N VAL A 30 6.29 12.79 14.88
CA VAL A 30 5.60 14.07 15.10
C VAL A 30 4.13 13.85 15.47
N PHE A 31 3.45 12.96 14.74
CA PHE A 31 2.03 12.67 14.96
C PHE A 31 1.75 11.80 16.19
N ARG A 32 2.78 11.17 16.76
CA ARG A 32 2.69 10.42 18.02
C ARG A 32 3.02 11.25 19.25
N SER A 33 3.46 12.50 19.07
CA SER A 33 3.77 13.41 20.17
C SER A 33 2.53 13.67 21.04
N PRO A 34 2.65 13.58 22.38
CA PRO A 34 1.55 13.93 23.29
C PRO A 34 1.02 15.35 23.09
N VAL A 35 1.89 16.28 22.67
CA VAL A 35 1.52 17.67 22.37
C VAL A 35 0.57 17.72 21.17
N PHE A 36 0.89 16.99 20.09
CA PHE A 36 0.03 16.92 18.91
C PHE A 36 -1.33 16.33 19.25
N ILE A 37 -1.35 15.22 20.02
CA ILE A 37 -2.59 14.56 20.44
C ILE A 37 -3.44 15.50 21.30
N ALA A 38 -2.83 16.22 22.26
CA ALA A 38 -3.52 17.18 23.10
C ALA A 38 -4.11 18.35 22.30
N LEU A 39 -3.35 18.90 21.34
CA LEU A 39 -3.83 19.96 20.44
C LEU A 39 -4.98 19.49 19.56
N MET A 40 -4.92 18.25 19.05
CA MET A 40 -6.01 17.64 18.28
C MET A 40 -7.28 17.46 19.13
N GLY A 41 -7.11 16.99 20.37
CA GLY A 41 -8.21 16.88 21.33
C GLY A 41 -8.83 18.24 21.67
N ALA A 42 -8.00 19.27 21.88
CA ALA A 42 -8.46 20.63 22.14
C ALA A 42 -9.23 21.22 20.94
N LEU A 43 -8.78 20.97 19.70
CA LEU A 43 -9.51 21.37 18.49
C LEU A 43 -10.88 20.68 18.41
N CYS A 44 -10.94 19.36 18.61
CA CYS A 44 -12.20 18.62 18.60
C CYS A 44 -13.17 19.13 19.68
N GLY A 45 -12.67 19.36 20.91
CA GLY A 45 -13.44 19.95 22.00
C GLY A 45 -13.98 21.35 21.66
N ALA A 46 -13.14 22.20 21.06
CA ALA A 46 -13.56 23.53 20.61
C ALA A 46 -14.66 23.46 19.54
N CYS A 47 -14.61 22.49 18.61
CA CYS A 47 -15.67 22.29 17.63
C CYS A 47 -17.00 21.90 18.28
N VAL A 48 -16.98 20.99 19.27
CA VAL A 48 -18.19 20.58 20.01
C VAL A 48 -18.77 21.76 20.80
N VAL A 49 -17.93 22.47 21.55
CA VAL A 49 -18.34 23.65 22.33
C VAL A 49 -18.93 24.73 21.42
N CYS A 50 -18.35 24.96 20.25
CA CYS A 50 -18.85 25.94 19.29
C CYS A 50 -20.27 25.61 18.80
N VAL A 51 -20.56 24.36 18.50
CA VAL A 51 -21.89 23.90 18.07
C VAL A 51 -22.89 23.91 19.23
N ALA A 52 -22.45 23.58 20.45
CA ALA A 52 -23.30 23.50 21.63
C ALA A 52 -23.69 24.86 22.22
N GLN A 53 -22.77 25.84 22.24
CA GLN A 53 -22.99 27.13 22.89
C GLN A 53 -23.74 28.15 22.05
N ARG A 54 -23.94 27.90 20.75
CA ARG A 54 -24.60 28.87 19.87
C ARG A 54 -25.97 28.39 19.45
N ASP A 55 -26.96 29.05 20.05
CA ASP A 55 -28.35 28.89 19.69
C ASP A 55 -28.56 29.05 18.18
N ARG A 56 -29.42 28.18 17.62
CA ARG A 56 -29.83 28.18 16.22
C ARG A 56 -28.73 27.85 15.19
N LEU A 57 -27.49 27.54 15.57
CA LEU A 57 -26.50 27.02 14.61
C LEU A 57 -26.91 25.67 14.01
N TRP A 58 -27.73 24.90 14.71
CA TRP A 58 -28.35 23.67 14.20
C TRP A 58 -29.21 23.92 12.96
N LYS A 59 -29.67 25.15 12.72
CA LYS A 59 -30.38 25.56 11.49
C LYS A 59 -29.44 25.86 10.31
N ARG A 60 -28.13 25.75 10.51
CA ARG A 60 -27.09 25.93 9.49
C ARG A 60 -26.41 24.57 9.24
N PRO A 61 -27.05 23.67 8.47
CA PRO A 61 -26.61 22.27 8.36
C PRO A 61 -25.18 22.15 7.84
N GLY A 62 -24.77 22.96 6.84
CA GLY A 62 -23.38 22.96 6.35
C GLY A 62 -22.34 23.31 7.43
N PHE A 63 -22.65 24.25 8.33
CA PHE A 63 -21.75 24.60 9.43
C PHE A 63 -21.61 23.45 10.43
N VAL A 64 -22.72 22.83 10.83
CA VAL A 64 -22.73 21.70 11.75
C VAL A 64 -22.02 20.49 11.14
N LEU A 65 -22.28 20.19 9.87
CA LEU A 65 -21.62 19.10 9.14
C LEU A 65 -20.10 19.25 9.16
N CYS A 66 -19.56 20.45 8.90
CA CYS A 66 -18.11 20.66 8.94
C CYS A 66 -17.51 20.44 10.34
N HIS A 67 -18.20 20.88 11.41
CA HIS A 67 -17.69 20.73 12.78
C HIS A 67 -17.77 19.28 13.25
N LEU A 68 -18.89 18.61 12.97
CA LEU A 68 -19.06 17.19 13.28
C LEU A 68 -18.08 16.33 12.48
N ALA A 69 -17.78 16.69 11.23
CA ALA A 69 -16.77 16.05 10.40
C ALA A 69 -15.39 16.08 11.04
N VAL A 70 -14.93 17.24 11.51
CA VAL A 70 -13.62 17.38 12.18
C VAL A 70 -13.55 16.49 13.42
N VAL A 71 -14.61 16.48 14.24
CA VAL A 71 -14.69 15.62 15.42
C VAL A 71 -14.64 14.14 15.03
N LEU A 72 -15.38 13.73 14.00
CA LEU A 72 -15.44 12.34 13.55
C LEU A 72 -14.11 11.85 12.94
N ILE A 73 -13.42 12.72 12.20
CA ILE A 73 -12.07 12.46 11.70
C ILE A 73 -11.11 12.30 12.88
N GLY A 74 -11.16 13.21 13.86
CA GLY A 74 -10.29 13.17 15.03
C GLY A 74 -10.51 11.92 15.89
N THR A 75 -11.76 11.56 16.18
CA THR A 75 -12.09 10.37 16.97
C THR A 75 -11.77 9.08 16.21
N GLY A 76 -12.06 9.03 14.90
CA GLY A 76 -11.68 7.93 14.03
C GLY A 76 -10.16 7.74 13.99
N ALA A 77 -9.40 8.82 13.77
CA ALA A 77 -7.94 8.77 13.76
C ALA A 77 -7.38 8.32 15.12
N PHE A 78 -7.95 8.80 16.23
CA PHE A 78 -7.56 8.37 17.57
C PHE A 78 -7.86 6.89 17.84
N ALA A 79 -9.02 6.39 17.40
CA ALA A 79 -9.36 4.97 17.50
C ALA A 79 -8.40 4.10 16.67
N GLY A 80 -8.06 4.52 15.45
CA GLY A 80 -7.05 3.87 14.61
C GLY A 80 -5.66 3.90 15.27
N PHE A 81 -5.28 5.00 15.90
CA PHE A 81 -4.02 5.11 16.65
C PHE A 81 -3.96 4.15 17.85
N ARG A 82 -5.05 4.03 18.61
CA ARG A 82 -5.09 3.25 19.87
C ARG A 82 -5.28 1.75 19.65
N TYR A 83 -6.05 1.36 18.64
CA TYR A 83 -6.50 -0.02 18.41
C TYR A 83 -6.06 -0.59 17.06
N GLY A 84 -5.42 0.22 16.20
CA GLY A 84 -4.93 -0.24 14.92
C GLY A 84 -3.83 -1.29 15.07
N LYS A 85 -3.91 -2.34 14.27
CA LYS A 85 -2.89 -3.39 14.18
C LYS A 85 -2.35 -3.42 12.75
N LYS A 86 -1.04 -3.50 12.59
CA LYS A 86 -0.39 -3.67 11.28
C LYS A 86 0.77 -4.64 11.40
N THR A 87 0.96 -5.48 10.39
CA THR A 87 2.17 -6.30 10.25
C THR A 87 2.38 -6.70 8.80
N THR A 88 3.60 -7.14 8.50
CA THR A 88 4.01 -7.72 7.22
C THR A 88 4.56 -9.11 7.49
N PHE A 89 4.14 -10.09 6.71
CA PHE A 89 4.56 -11.48 6.86
C PHE A 89 4.70 -12.15 5.50
N ARG A 90 5.56 -13.16 5.44
CA ARG A 90 5.68 -14.04 4.28
C ARG A 90 4.89 -15.31 4.55
N ALA A 91 4.09 -15.75 3.59
CA ALA A 91 3.39 -17.01 3.69
C ALA A 91 3.70 -17.87 2.46
N PRO A 92 3.94 -19.18 2.65
CA PRO A 92 4.07 -20.11 1.54
C PRO A 92 2.71 -20.32 0.86
N VAL A 93 2.76 -20.63 -0.43
CA VAL A 93 1.57 -21.04 -1.18
C VAL A 93 1.34 -22.52 -0.92
N THR A 94 0.33 -22.85 -0.10
CA THR A 94 -0.04 -24.21 0.29
C THR A 94 -1.51 -24.26 0.70
N GLU A 95 -2.17 -25.38 0.39
CA GLU A 95 -3.54 -25.63 0.87
C GLU A 95 -3.58 -26.21 2.29
N GLU A 96 -2.48 -26.79 2.76
CA GLU A 96 -2.46 -27.63 3.97
C GLU A 96 -2.30 -26.82 5.27
N HIS A 97 -1.65 -25.66 5.22
CA HIS A 97 -1.30 -24.89 6.41
C HIS A 97 -2.04 -23.55 6.42
N SER A 98 -2.98 -23.40 7.37
CA SER A 98 -3.58 -22.12 7.71
C SER A 98 -2.89 -21.49 8.91
N VAL A 99 -2.59 -20.19 8.83
CA VAL A 99 -2.00 -19.40 9.90
C VAL A 99 -3.11 -18.60 10.58
N SER A 100 -3.26 -18.70 11.90
CA SER A 100 -4.18 -17.86 12.69
C SER A 100 -3.44 -16.73 13.42
N GLU A 101 -2.12 -16.83 13.54
CA GLU A 101 -1.28 -15.87 14.26
C GLU A 101 -0.26 -15.21 13.34
N LEU A 102 -0.32 -13.89 13.23
CA LEU A 102 0.63 -13.14 12.40
C LEU A 102 1.82 -12.64 13.24
N PRO A 103 3.07 -12.85 12.78
CA PRO A 103 4.24 -12.32 13.47
C PRO A 103 4.27 -10.80 13.40
N LYS A 104 4.80 -10.14 14.43
CA LYS A 104 5.16 -8.73 14.42
C LYS A 104 6.69 -8.56 14.45
N PRO A 105 7.20 -7.38 14.06
CA PRO A 105 8.63 -7.07 14.14
C PRO A 105 9.22 -7.16 15.55
N ASP A 106 8.41 -7.03 16.60
CA ASP A 106 8.82 -7.10 18.00
C ASP A 106 8.90 -8.55 18.56
N GLY A 107 8.65 -9.56 17.71
CA GLY A 107 8.62 -10.97 18.10
C GLY A 107 7.32 -11.40 18.78
N THR A 108 6.35 -10.50 18.97
CA THR A 108 5.01 -10.87 19.44
C THR A 108 4.12 -11.29 18.26
N HIS A 109 2.97 -11.89 18.57
CA HIS A 109 2.01 -12.35 17.56
C HIS A 109 0.71 -11.55 17.61
N ILE A 110 -0.03 -11.54 16.50
CA ILE A 110 -1.39 -11.04 16.40
C ILE A 110 -2.32 -12.20 16.04
N ASP A 111 -3.21 -12.53 16.96
CA ASP A 111 -4.31 -13.43 16.69
C ASP A 111 -5.34 -12.77 15.75
N LEU A 112 -5.72 -13.51 14.71
CA LEU A 112 -6.72 -13.14 13.71
C LEU A 112 -8.13 -13.59 14.08
N ASP A 113 -8.30 -14.51 15.04
CA ASP A 113 -9.54 -15.20 15.36
C ASP A 113 -10.10 -16.03 14.16
N PHE A 114 -9.27 -16.30 13.14
CA PHE A 114 -9.56 -17.14 11.97
C PHE A 114 -8.23 -17.58 11.31
N GLY A 115 -8.26 -18.68 10.56
CA GLY A 115 -7.11 -19.14 9.78
C GLY A 115 -7.04 -18.45 8.41
N ILE A 116 -5.83 -18.15 7.93
CA ILE A 116 -5.57 -17.68 6.57
C ILE A 116 -4.55 -18.59 5.89
N SER A 117 -4.82 -19.01 4.65
CA SER A 117 -3.85 -19.68 3.78
C SER A 117 -3.85 -19.10 2.37
N ILE A 118 -2.73 -19.26 1.67
CA ILE A 118 -2.61 -18.87 0.27
C ILE A 118 -2.61 -20.14 -0.56
N THR A 119 -3.67 -20.39 -1.31
CA THR A 119 -3.87 -21.66 -2.02
C THR A 119 -3.24 -21.66 -3.41
N ALA A 120 -3.19 -20.50 -4.05
CA ALA A 120 -2.56 -20.32 -5.35
C ALA A 120 -1.93 -18.93 -5.43
N ALA A 121 -0.87 -18.79 -6.21
CA ALA A 121 -0.30 -17.51 -6.60
C ALA A 121 0.23 -17.60 -8.04
N ARG A 122 0.09 -16.51 -8.78
CA ARG A 122 0.55 -16.40 -10.17
C ARG A 122 1.15 -15.01 -10.37
N ALA A 123 2.23 -14.94 -11.14
CA ALA A 123 2.82 -13.71 -11.62
C ALA A 123 2.85 -13.71 -13.15
N ASP A 124 2.46 -12.59 -13.74
CA ASP A 124 2.67 -12.29 -15.15
C ASP A 124 3.88 -11.35 -15.27
N TYR A 125 4.75 -11.62 -16.22
CA TYR A 125 6.00 -10.89 -16.43
C TYR A 125 5.92 -10.04 -17.70
N TYR A 126 6.66 -8.93 -17.73
CA TYR A 126 6.95 -8.26 -19.00
C TYR A 126 7.89 -9.12 -19.85
N PRO A 127 7.85 -9.01 -21.18
CA PRO A 127 8.91 -9.55 -22.02
C PRO A 127 10.28 -9.04 -21.53
N PRO A 128 11.32 -9.89 -21.59
CA PRO A 128 12.65 -9.46 -21.22
C PRO A 128 13.08 -8.28 -22.08
N LYS A 129 13.83 -7.35 -21.49
CA LYS A 129 14.27 -6.13 -22.16
C LYS A 129 15.75 -6.16 -22.53
N SER A 130 16.52 -7.07 -21.94
CA SER A 130 17.97 -7.02 -22.06
C SER A 130 18.65 -8.33 -21.70
N TYR A 131 19.88 -8.46 -22.19
CA TYR A 131 20.87 -9.46 -21.81
C TYR A 131 22.01 -8.79 -21.03
N ALA A 132 22.54 -9.45 -20.02
CA ALA A 132 23.82 -9.13 -19.42
C ALA A 132 24.94 -9.85 -20.18
N MET A 133 25.96 -9.14 -20.63
CA MET A 133 27.11 -9.72 -21.33
C MET A 133 28.28 -9.91 -20.39
N TYR A 134 28.87 -11.11 -20.40
CA TYR A 134 30.01 -11.50 -19.59
C TYR A 134 31.18 -11.92 -20.47
N ALA A 135 32.39 -11.49 -20.13
CA ALA A 135 33.59 -11.81 -20.92
C ALA A 135 34.51 -12.82 -20.21
N PRO A 136 35.00 -13.87 -20.90
CA PRO A 136 35.98 -14.79 -20.34
C PRO A 136 37.33 -14.09 -20.04
N PRO A 137 38.21 -14.69 -19.23
CA PRO A 137 38.11 -16.01 -18.60
C PRO A 137 37.33 -16.04 -17.28
N GLU A 138 37.18 -14.88 -16.62
CA GLU A 138 36.56 -14.78 -15.28
C GLU A 138 35.04 -14.54 -15.36
N TYR A 139 34.50 -14.27 -16.56
CA TYR A 139 33.09 -13.94 -16.80
C TYR A 139 32.64 -12.78 -15.92
N ASP A 140 33.37 -11.67 -16.00
CA ASP A 140 32.97 -10.40 -15.42
C ASP A 140 31.89 -9.73 -16.28
N LEU A 141 30.94 -9.07 -15.61
CA LEU A 141 29.90 -8.30 -16.28
C LEU A 141 30.53 -7.14 -17.06
N VAL A 142 30.37 -7.17 -18.39
CA VAL A 142 30.87 -6.13 -19.28
C VAL A 142 29.85 -5.01 -19.44
N CYS A 143 28.63 -5.37 -19.86
CA CYS A 143 27.54 -4.42 -20.08
C CYS A 143 26.18 -5.12 -20.15
N GLU A 144 25.13 -4.30 -20.14
CA GLU A 144 23.76 -4.71 -20.47
C GLU A 144 23.47 -4.36 -21.93
N ILE A 145 22.86 -5.28 -22.66
CA ILE A 145 22.50 -5.15 -24.07
C ILE A 145 20.99 -5.17 -24.18
N GLU A 146 20.40 -4.10 -24.70
CA GLU A 146 18.96 -3.98 -24.87
C GLU A 146 18.46 -4.81 -26.06
N ILE A 147 17.33 -5.48 -25.86
CA ILE A 147 16.56 -6.17 -26.89
C ILE A 147 15.65 -5.15 -27.55
N LYS A 148 15.84 -4.92 -28.85
CA LYS A 148 15.02 -3.99 -29.63
C LYS A 148 13.62 -4.58 -29.88
N PRO A 149 12.61 -3.73 -30.15
CA PRO A 149 11.25 -4.20 -30.43
C PRO A 149 11.11 -5.15 -31.62
N ASP A 150 12.10 -5.16 -32.53
CA ASP A 150 12.18 -6.06 -33.69
C ASP A 150 12.85 -7.41 -33.35
N GLY A 151 13.24 -7.63 -32.08
CA GLY A 151 13.89 -8.84 -31.60
C GLY A 151 15.41 -8.86 -31.80
N THR A 152 16.02 -7.77 -32.30
CA THR A 152 17.47 -7.70 -32.50
C THR A 152 18.20 -7.15 -31.27
N LEU A 153 19.46 -7.52 -31.11
CA LEU A 153 20.32 -7.00 -30.05
C LEU A 153 21.11 -5.77 -30.54
N ASP A 154 21.38 -4.81 -29.65
CA ASP A 154 22.27 -3.69 -29.95
C ASP A 154 23.76 -4.09 -29.87
N LEU A 155 24.13 -5.07 -30.69
CA LEU A 155 25.48 -5.63 -30.82
C LEU A 155 26.14 -5.20 -32.13
N LYS A 156 27.47 -5.17 -32.13
CA LYS A 156 28.25 -5.05 -33.37
C LYS A 156 27.85 -6.17 -34.33
N PRO A 157 27.79 -5.93 -35.65
CA PRO A 157 27.37 -6.94 -36.63
C PRO A 157 28.16 -8.25 -36.56
N GLU A 158 29.44 -8.19 -36.18
CA GLU A 158 30.35 -9.34 -36.05
C GLU A 158 30.03 -10.25 -34.84
N LEU A 159 29.29 -9.72 -33.87
CA LEU A 159 28.92 -10.37 -32.61
C LEU A 159 27.44 -10.70 -32.53
N GLN A 160 26.69 -10.47 -33.62
CA GLN A 160 25.28 -10.84 -33.67
C GLN A 160 25.17 -12.38 -33.64
N PRO A 161 24.45 -12.97 -32.68
CA PRO A 161 24.17 -14.40 -32.70
C PRO A 161 23.30 -14.76 -33.90
N GLU A 162 23.31 -16.04 -34.29
CA GLU A 162 22.37 -16.51 -35.31
C GLU A 162 20.92 -16.27 -34.84
N ALA A 163 20.01 -15.95 -35.76
CA ALA A 163 18.64 -15.57 -35.43
C ALA A 163 17.90 -16.63 -34.58
N ASP A 164 18.24 -17.91 -34.82
CA ASP A 164 17.67 -19.06 -34.13
C ASP A 164 18.37 -19.33 -32.78
N ALA A 165 19.51 -18.71 -32.49
CA ALA A 165 20.24 -18.89 -31.24
C ALA A 165 19.71 -18.03 -30.09
N LEU A 166 18.89 -17.01 -30.40
CA LEU A 166 18.25 -16.15 -29.40
C LEU A 166 16.95 -16.74 -28.85
N HIS A 167 16.41 -17.78 -29.50
CA HIS A 167 15.19 -18.43 -29.08
C HIS A 167 15.43 -19.93 -28.83
N ASP A 168 14.79 -20.49 -27.81
CA ASP A 168 14.77 -21.92 -27.58
C ASP A 168 13.81 -22.64 -28.56
N GLU A 169 13.75 -23.98 -28.47
CA GLU A 169 12.88 -24.81 -29.33
C GLU A 169 11.38 -24.48 -29.19
N ASP A 170 10.98 -23.87 -28.07
CA ASP A 170 9.61 -23.45 -27.77
C ASP A 170 9.32 -22.00 -28.21
N GLY A 171 10.33 -21.29 -28.73
CA GLY A 171 10.23 -19.89 -29.17
C GLY A 171 10.33 -18.85 -28.05
N ASN A 172 10.78 -19.23 -26.85
CA ASN A 172 11.11 -18.29 -25.78
C ASN A 172 12.53 -17.78 -25.93
N TRP A 173 12.83 -16.64 -25.30
CA TRP A 173 14.20 -16.11 -25.28
C TRP A 173 15.17 -17.09 -24.60
N ALA A 174 16.28 -17.38 -25.27
CA ALA A 174 17.32 -18.25 -24.73
C ALA A 174 17.91 -17.63 -23.45
N GLU A 175 17.91 -18.39 -22.36
CA GLU A 175 18.43 -17.91 -21.06
C GLU A 175 19.92 -17.54 -21.13
N GLN A 176 20.67 -18.27 -21.96
CA GLN A 176 22.10 -18.09 -22.15
C GLN A 176 22.49 -18.30 -23.61
N VAL A 177 23.31 -17.40 -24.16
CA VAL A 177 23.82 -17.48 -25.53
C VAL A 177 25.31 -17.18 -25.53
N VAL A 178 26.11 -18.11 -26.07
CA VAL A 178 27.57 -17.89 -26.23
C VAL A 178 27.84 -17.29 -27.60
N LEU A 179 28.52 -16.15 -27.61
CA LEU A 179 28.91 -15.44 -28.83
C LEU A 179 30.16 -16.04 -29.46
N THR A 180 30.40 -15.68 -30.73
CA THR A 180 31.53 -16.17 -31.54
C THR A 180 32.91 -15.82 -30.97
N ASP A 181 32.99 -14.75 -30.18
CA ASP A 181 34.22 -14.32 -29.48
C ASP A 181 34.39 -14.94 -28.08
N GLY A 182 33.45 -15.81 -27.67
CA GLY A 182 33.45 -16.47 -26.37
C GLY A 182 32.74 -15.69 -25.25
N ASN A 183 32.19 -14.51 -25.51
CA ASN A 183 31.36 -13.80 -24.53
C ASN A 183 30.05 -14.56 -24.28
N LEU A 184 29.52 -14.46 -23.07
CA LEU A 184 28.26 -15.06 -22.66
C LEU A 184 27.19 -13.97 -22.50
N LEU A 185 26.08 -14.09 -23.21
CA LEU A 185 24.87 -13.35 -22.94
C LEU A 185 24.01 -14.14 -21.96
N GLN A 186 23.57 -13.50 -20.89
CA GLN A 186 22.61 -14.06 -19.94
C GLN A 186 21.35 -13.21 -19.93
N LEU A 187 20.19 -13.81 -20.17
CA LEU A 187 18.91 -13.11 -20.18
C LEU A 187 18.65 -12.52 -18.79
N MET A 188 18.40 -11.22 -18.73
CA MET A 188 18.08 -10.59 -17.46
C MET A 188 16.69 -11.02 -16.99
N GLN A 189 16.55 -11.24 -15.68
CA GLN A 189 15.27 -11.66 -15.11
C GLN A 189 14.17 -10.66 -15.47
N PRO A 190 13.04 -11.12 -16.02
CA PRO A 190 11.99 -10.22 -16.47
C PRO A 190 11.33 -9.52 -15.28
N THR A 191 10.93 -8.27 -15.48
CA THR A 191 10.24 -7.51 -14.44
C THR A 191 8.79 -8.01 -14.29
N VAL A 192 8.35 -8.23 -13.05
CA VAL A 192 6.96 -8.62 -12.78
C VAL A 192 6.02 -7.50 -13.21
N LYS A 193 5.05 -7.83 -14.06
CA LYS A 193 4.00 -6.92 -14.53
C LYS A 193 2.83 -6.88 -13.55
N TYR A 194 2.41 -8.05 -13.11
CA TYR A 194 1.23 -8.22 -12.29
C TYR A 194 1.37 -9.52 -11.50
N TYR A 195 0.92 -9.55 -10.26
CA TYR A 195 0.83 -10.79 -9.49
C TYR A 195 -0.48 -10.81 -8.71
N GLU A 196 -1.03 -12.01 -8.60
CA GLU A 196 -2.25 -12.30 -7.89
C GLU A 196 -2.10 -13.58 -7.07
N GLY A 197 -2.92 -13.69 -6.04
CA GLY A 197 -3.00 -14.86 -5.19
C GLY A 197 -4.44 -15.15 -4.79
N THR A 198 -4.66 -16.36 -4.29
CA THR A 198 -5.95 -16.80 -3.79
C THR A 198 -5.84 -17.02 -2.29
N LEU A 199 -6.49 -16.14 -1.52
CA LEU A 199 -6.58 -16.26 -0.07
C LEU A 199 -7.78 -17.12 0.31
N LYS A 200 -7.56 -18.09 1.18
CA LYS A 200 -8.61 -18.89 1.81
C LYS A 200 -8.66 -18.54 3.30
N PHE A 201 -9.83 -18.16 3.77
CA PHE A 201 -10.11 -17.94 5.18
C PHE A 201 -10.81 -19.16 5.75
N VAL A 202 -10.22 -19.76 6.80
CA VAL A 202 -10.68 -21.01 7.43
C VAL A 202 -11.27 -20.69 8.80
N HIS A 203 -12.37 -21.35 9.13
CA HIS A 203 -13.05 -21.29 10.42
C HIS A 203 -13.28 -22.70 10.94
N ASP A 204 -13.31 -22.85 12.26
CA ASP A 204 -13.58 -24.13 12.90
C ASP A 204 -15.02 -24.61 12.65
N ASP A 205 -15.98 -23.68 12.50
CA ASP A 205 -17.43 -23.97 12.46
C ASP A 205 -18.15 -23.50 11.18
N ALA A 206 -17.44 -23.03 10.16
CA ALA A 206 -18.04 -22.46 8.94
C ALA A 206 -17.28 -22.84 7.66
N PRO A 207 -17.96 -22.92 6.49
CA PRO A 207 -17.30 -23.15 5.22
C PRO A 207 -16.24 -22.07 4.96
N SER A 208 -15.11 -22.47 4.38
CA SER A 208 -14.01 -21.57 4.09
C SER A 208 -14.36 -20.57 2.98
N ASP A 209 -14.05 -19.29 3.20
CA ASP A 209 -14.24 -18.24 2.20
C ASP A 209 -12.99 -18.08 1.35
N THR A 210 -13.14 -18.00 0.03
CA THR A 210 -12.01 -17.82 -0.89
C THR A 210 -12.11 -16.48 -1.60
N HIS A 211 -11.01 -15.74 -1.62
CA HIS A 211 -10.93 -14.41 -2.23
C HIS A 211 -9.63 -14.25 -3.02
N THR A 212 -9.74 -13.71 -4.22
CA THR A 212 -8.59 -13.29 -5.02
C THR A 212 -8.01 -11.99 -4.47
N ILE A 213 -6.71 -11.98 -4.21
CA ILE A 213 -5.94 -10.79 -3.86
C ILE A 213 -4.98 -10.48 -5.00
N ALA A 214 -4.82 -9.21 -5.35
CA ALA A 214 -3.88 -8.79 -6.37
C ALA A 214 -3.17 -7.50 -5.99
N VAL A 215 -2.11 -7.17 -6.73
CA VAL A 215 -1.43 -5.87 -6.58
C VAL A 215 -2.46 -4.75 -6.69
N ASN A 216 -2.42 -3.82 -5.72
CA ASN A 216 -3.37 -2.70 -5.59
C ASN A 216 -4.84 -3.08 -5.36
N HIS A 217 -5.18 -4.37 -5.26
CA HIS A 217 -6.53 -4.86 -4.99
C HIS A 217 -6.55 -5.63 -3.66
N PRO A 218 -6.64 -4.91 -2.52
CA PRO A 218 -6.59 -5.54 -1.21
C PRO A 218 -7.91 -6.24 -0.85
N VAL A 219 -7.79 -7.41 -0.23
CA VAL A 219 -8.94 -8.16 0.30
C VAL A 219 -9.25 -7.68 1.71
N SER A 220 -10.53 -7.46 2.02
CA SER A 220 -10.98 -7.08 3.37
C SER A 220 -11.81 -8.21 3.97
N TYR A 221 -11.48 -8.63 5.20
CA TYR A 221 -12.14 -9.74 5.89
C TYR A 221 -12.21 -9.47 7.40
N ARG A 222 -13.38 -9.54 8.02
CA ARG A 222 -13.59 -9.32 9.47
C ARG A 222 -12.86 -8.09 10.06
N GLY A 223 -12.86 -6.98 9.31
CA GLY A 223 -12.19 -5.73 9.71
C GLY A 223 -10.68 -5.69 9.48
N TRP A 224 -10.09 -6.81 9.06
CA TRP A 224 -8.75 -6.89 8.51
C TRP A 224 -8.74 -6.54 7.03
N ARG A 225 -7.58 -6.10 6.57
CA ARG A 225 -7.28 -5.90 5.18
C ARG A 225 -5.90 -6.44 4.86
N PHE A 226 -5.83 -7.24 3.82
CA PHE A 226 -4.63 -7.88 3.33
C PHE A 226 -4.22 -7.22 2.02
N TYR A 227 -2.95 -6.83 1.94
CA TYR A 227 -2.34 -6.27 0.76
C TYR A 227 -1.25 -7.24 0.28
N LEU A 228 -1.25 -7.48 -1.02
CA LEU A 228 -0.24 -8.26 -1.68
C LEU A 228 0.95 -7.34 -1.97
N MET A 229 2.08 -7.59 -1.30
CA MET A 229 3.24 -6.70 -1.31
C MET A 229 4.32 -7.18 -2.26
N ASP A 230 4.61 -8.48 -2.29
CA ASP A 230 5.71 -9.03 -3.07
C ASP A 230 5.47 -10.52 -3.37
N TYR A 231 6.16 -11.03 -4.37
CA TYR A 231 6.09 -12.41 -4.86
C TYR A 231 7.52 -12.93 -5.06
N SER A 232 7.85 -14.04 -4.38
CA SER A 232 9.18 -14.66 -4.45
C SER A 232 9.03 -16.13 -4.84
N THR A 233 9.78 -16.54 -5.86
CA THR A 233 9.83 -17.93 -6.33
C THR A 233 10.96 -18.73 -5.68
N GLU A 234 11.95 -18.07 -5.07
CA GLU A 234 13.12 -18.72 -4.47
C GLU A 234 13.13 -18.63 -2.94
N PRO A 235 13.51 -19.70 -2.21
CA PRO A 235 13.68 -21.10 -2.65
C PRO A 235 12.35 -21.88 -2.77
N TYR A 236 11.24 -21.29 -2.32
CA TYR A 236 9.88 -21.82 -2.48
C TYR A 236 8.94 -20.69 -2.86
N LEU A 237 7.82 -21.02 -3.50
CA LEU A 237 6.78 -20.07 -3.85
C LEU A 237 6.18 -19.43 -2.59
N ASN A 238 6.58 -18.19 -2.32
CA ASN A 238 6.19 -17.42 -1.16
C ASN A 238 5.63 -16.07 -1.59
N VAL A 239 4.66 -15.60 -0.82
CA VAL A 239 4.03 -14.31 -1.04
C VAL A 239 4.21 -13.45 0.20
N SER A 240 4.62 -12.20 -0.01
CA SER A 240 4.69 -11.20 1.06
C SER A 240 3.36 -10.48 1.16
N LEU A 241 2.75 -10.51 2.33
CA LEU A 241 1.47 -9.88 2.62
C LEU A 241 1.64 -8.81 3.70
N ALA A 242 0.91 -7.70 3.57
CA ALA A 242 0.70 -6.76 4.67
C ALA A 242 -0.73 -6.91 5.20
N ALA A 243 -0.87 -7.20 6.49
CA ALA A 243 -2.15 -7.23 7.18
C ALA A 243 -2.34 -5.94 7.99
N ARG A 244 -3.50 -5.31 7.85
CA ARG A 244 -3.86 -4.12 8.61
C ARG A 244 -5.31 -4.18 9.09
N ARG A 245 -5.52 -3.96 10.39
CA ARG A 245 -6.83 -3.72 11.00
C ARG A 245 -6.88 -2.28 11.49
N ASP A 246 -7.84 -1.51 11.00
CA ASP A 246 -8.00 -0.10 11.34
C ASP A 246 -9.48 0.20 11.62
N PRO A 247 -9.93 0.10 12.88
CA PRO A 247 -11.34 0.31 13.24
C PRO A 247 -11.77 1.77 13.09
N GLY A 248 -10.82 2.71 13.13
CA GLY A 248 -11.07 4.14 13.02
C GLY A 248 -11.34 4.62 11.59
N ARG A 249 -10.86 3.87 10.61
CA ARG A 249 -10.88 4.28 9.20
C ARG A 249 -12.27 4.59 8.66
N VAL A 250 -13.29 3.81 9.01
CA VAL A 250 -14.67 4.05 8.54
C VAL A 250 -15.15 5.44 9.01
N TRP A 251 -14.90 5.80 10.26
CA TRP A 251 -15.27 7.09 10.83
C TRP A 251 -14.52 8.25 10.16
N VAL A 252 -13.23 8.07 9.89
CA VAL A 252 -12.44 9.06 9.14
C VAL A 252 -13.03 9.29 7.74
N ILE A 253 -13.36 8.23 7.01
CA ILE A 253 -13.94 8.34 5.66
C ILE A 253 -15.28 9.05 5.69
N ILE A 254 -16.17 8.68 6.62
CA ILE A 254 -17.47 9.36 6.81
C ILE A 254 -17.25 10.84 7.11
N GLY A 255 -16.32 11.16 8.01
CA GLY A 255 -16.00 12.54 8.37
C GLY A 255 -15.48 13.35 7.18
N ILE A 256 -14.60 12.77 6.33
CA ILE A 256 -14.12 13.42 5.11
C ILE A 256 -15.28 13.74 4.17
N TRP A 257 -16.19 12.78 3.93
CA TRP A 257 -17.38 13.02 3.10
C TRP A 257 -18.29 14.09 3.68
N MET A 258 -18.52 14.09 5.00
CA MET A 258 -19.28 15.13 5.67
C MET A 258 -18.63 16.51 5.54
N LEU A 259 -17.30 16.59 5.57
CA LEU A 259 -16.57 17.84 5.36
C LEU A 259 -16.73 18.35 3.92
N ILE A 260 -16.60 17.46 2.93
CA ILE A 260 -16.80 17.80 1.51
C ILE A 260 -18.23 18.31 1.28
N VAL A 261 -19.23 17.56 1.74
CA VAL A 261 -20.65 17.94 1.58
C VAL A 261 -20.98 19.21 2.37
N GLY A 262 -20.45 19.36 3.58
CA GLY A 262 -20.66 20.54 4.42
C GLY A 262 -20.07 21.80 3.82
N THR A 263 -18.85 21.72 3.28
CA THR A 263 -18.19 22.86 2.60
C THR A 263 -18.90 23.21 1.30
N ALA A 264 -19.23 22.20 0.48
CA ALA A 264 -20.09 22.35 -0.70
C ALA A 264 -21.37 23.11 -0.39
N TRP A 265 -22.10 22.70 0.65
CA TRP A 265 -23.34 23.35 1.06
C TRP A 265 -23.14 24.82 1.46
N LEU A 266 -22.04 25.13 2.16
CA LEU A 266 -21.72 26.50 2.56
C LEU A 266 -21.36 27.39 1.37
N CYS A 267 -20.66 26.85 0.36
CA CYS A 267 -20.25 27.58 -0.83
C CYS A 267 -21.39 27.80 -1.84
N TRP A 268 -22.28 26.81 -2.00
CA TRP A 268 -23.37 26.85 -2.99
C TRP A 268 -24.71 27.34 -2.46
N ARG A 269 -24.78 27.75 -1.19
CA ARG A 269 -26.01 28.38 -0.68
C ARG A 269 -26.24 29.72 -1.40
N PRO A 270 -27.37 29.92 -2.10
CA PRO A 270 -27.65 31.20 -2.74
C PRO A 270 -27.64 32.32 -1.69
N ARG A 271 -26.87 33.39 -1.92
CA ARG A 271 -26.80 34.57 -1.05
C ARG A 271 -28.09 35.42 -1.07
N GLY A 272 -29.26 34.82 -1.30
CA GLY A 272 -30.46 35.51 -1.76
C GLY A 272 -31.72 35.31 -0.93
N GLN A 273 -31.65 35.15 0.40
CA GLN A 273 -32.86 35.21 1.25
C GLN A 273 -32.51 35.53 2.72
N THR A 274 -32.42 36.84 3.00
CA THR A 274 -32.80 37.61 4.22
C THR A 274 -32.33 39.06 3.95
N ALA A 275 -33.11 40.13 3.80
CA ALA A 275 -34.45 40.50 4.29
C ALA A 275 -34.64 40.21 5.78
#